data_AF-A0A3M2CHM4-F1
#
_entry.id   AF-A0A3M2CHM4-F1
#
_cell.length_a   1.000
_cell.length_b   1.000
_cell.length_c   1.000
_cell.angle_alpha   90.00
_cell.angle_beta   90.00
_cell.angle_gamma   90.00
#
_symmetry.space_group_name_H-M   'P 1'
#
loop_
_entity.id
_entity.type
_entity.pdbx_description
1 polymer ?
#
loop_
_entity_poly.entity_id
_entity_poly.type
_entity_poly.pdbx_seq_one_letter_code
_entity_poly.pdbx_strand_id
1 'polypeptide(L)' 'MTVTDSRWSWTLLRAGSFKLDGGAMFGLTPRPLWERLVTPDDRHRIPLQQNCLLLEREGSLVLIEAGIGDKLSDKL' A
#
# COMPACT_ATOMS: atom_id res chain seq x y z
N MET A 1 29.03 -18.41 -23.16
CA MET A 1 27.83 -17.60 -22.87
C MET A 1 27.63 -17.56 -21.37
N THR A 2 27.95 -16.44 -20.73
CA THR A 2 27.58 -16.18 -19.34
C THR A 2 26.09 -15.88 -19.30
N VAL A 3 25.32 -16.72 -18.62
CA VAL A 3 23.91 -16.41 -18.31
C VAL A 3 23.93 -15.38 -17.20
N THR A 4 23.72 -14.12 -17.53
CA THR A 4 23.42 -13.08 -16.53
C THR A 4 22.05 -13.36 -15.95
N ASP A 5 21.96 -13.54 -14.63
CA ASP A 5 20.69 -13.76 -13.96
C ASP A 5 19.82 -12.50 -14.11
N SER A 6 18.77 -12.59 -14.92
CA SER A 6 17.92 -11.46 -15.31
C SER A 6 16.85 -11.13 -14.27
N ARG A 7 16.80 -11.87 -13.15
CA ARG A 7 15.80 -11.71 -12.09
C ARG A 7 16.03 -10.45 -11.28
N TRP A 8 14.92 -9.84 -10.89
CA TRP A 8 14.90 -8.77 -9.89
C TRP A 8 14.73 -9.39 -8.50
N SER A 9 15.49 -8.90 -7.53
CA SER A 9 15.11 -9.03 -6.13
C SER A 9 14.16 -7.90 -5.76
N TRP A 10 13.28 -8.12 -4.78
CA TRP A 10 12.32 -7.12 -4.35
C TRP A 10 12.23 -7.04 -2.84
N THR A 11 12.08 -5.82 -2.33
CA THR A 11 11.83 -5.53 -0.92
C THR A 11 10.57 -4.68 -0.79
N LEU A 12 9.65 -5.10 0.08
CA LEU A 12 8.48 -4.31 0.43
C LEU A 12 8.85 -3.24 1.45
N LEU A 13 8.73 -1.97 1.10
CA LEU A 13 8.95 -0.84 1.98
C LEU A 13 7.62 -0.29 2.49
N ARG A 14 7.54 -0.05 3.80
CA ARG A 14 6.35 0.54 4.45
C ARG A 14 6.51 2.07 4.44
N ALA A 15 5.76 2.76 3.58
CA ALA A 15 5.91 4.19 3.30
C ALA A 15 4.91 5.10 4.05
N GLY A 16 4.17 4.54 4.99
CA GLY A 16 3.16 5.26 5.77
C GLY A 16 1.88 4.44 5.95
N SER A 17 1.08 4.84 6.92
CA SER A 17 -0.25 4.26 7.15
C SER A 17 -1.24 5.36 7.50
N PHE A 18 -2.49 5.15 7.10
CA PHE A 18 -3.57 6.09 7.34
C PHE A 18 -4.90 5.34 7.37
N LYS A 19 -5.99 6.06 7.64
CA LYS A 19 -7.33 5.47 7.69
C LYS A 19 -8.25 6.20 6.71
N LEU A 20 -9.03 5.47 5.94
CA LEU A 20 -10.07 6.03 5.07
C LEU A 20 -11.42 5.38 5.34
N ASP A 21 -12.51 6.07 4.98
CA ASP A 21 -13.85 5.51 5.03
C ASP A 21 -13.93 4.17 4.26
N GLY A 22 -14.37 3.12 4.93
CA GLY A 22 -14.45 1.79 4.33
C GLY A 22 -15.45 1.72 3.17
N GLY A 23 -16.57 2.43 3.27
CA GLY A 23 -17.56 2.50 2.18
C GLY A 23 -16.99 3.12 0.92
N ALA A 24 -16.23 4.21 1.05
CA ALA A 24 -15.55 4.86 -0.06
C ALA A 24 -14.52 3.93 -0.73
N MET A 25 -13.81 3.11 0.05
CA MET A 25 -12.79 2.18 -0.47
C MET A 25 -13.39 0.94 -1.14
N PHE A 26 -14.50 0.42 -0.61
CA PHE A 26 -15.17 -0.79 -1.12
C PHE A 26 -16.33 -0.50 -2.10
N GLY A 27 -16.62 0.78 -2.34
CA GLY A 27 -17.60 1.26 -3.30
C GLY A 27 -19.02 0.75 -3.03
N LEU A 28 -19.60 0.07 -4.02
CA LEU A 28 -20.96 -0.48 -3.94
C LEU A 28 -21.08 -1.71 -3.02
N THR A 29 -19.96 -2.25 -2.53
CA THR A 29 -19.97 -3.44 -1.67
C THR A 29 -20.61 -3.11 -0.31
N PRO A 30 -21.67 -3.82 0.11
CA PRO A 30 -22.28 -3.57 1.41
C PRO A 30 -21.33 -3.83 2.58
N ARG A 31 -21.45 -3.01 3.62
CA ARG A 31 -20.65 -3.12 4.86
C ARG A 31 -20.62 -4.52 5.48
N PRO A 32 -21.75 -5.23 5.64
CA PRO A 32 -21.73 -6.57 6.22
C PRO A 32 -20.86 -7.60 5.47
N LEU A 33 -20.49 -7.31 4.21
CA LEU A 33 -19.58 -8.15 3.43
C LEU A 33 -18.13 -7.73 3.62
N TRP A 34 -17.81 -6.44 3.44
CA TRP A 34 -16.41 -6.01 3.51
C TRP A 34 -15.86 -5.95 4.94
N GLU A 35 -16.71 -5.73 5.96
CA GLU A 35 -16.25 -5.67 7.36
C GLU A 35 -15.78 -7.03 7.90
N ARG A 36 -16.07 -8.12 7.16
CA ARG A 36 -15.53 -9.46 7.43
C ARG A 36 -14.06 -9.59 7.05
N LEU A 37 -13.58 -8.75 6.13
CA LEU A 37 -12.21 -8.76 5.62
C LEU A 37 -11.31 -7.79 6.38
N VAL A 38 -11.87 -6.67 6.83
CA VAL A 38 -11.14 -5.63 7.55
C VAL A 38 -12.06 -5.00 8.59
N THR A 39 -11.59 -4.95 9.83
CA THR A 39 -12.34 -4.35 10.94
C THR A 39 -12.29 -2.83 10.85
N PRO A 40 -13.42 -2.13 10.65
CA PRO A 40 -13.45 -0.67 10.69
C PRO A 40 -13.41 -0.15 12.12
N ASP A 41 -12.99 1.10 12.29
CA ASP A 41 -13.15 1.83 13.56
C ASP A 41 -14.58 2.39 13.75
N ASP A 42 -14.84 3.03 14.90
CA ASP A 42 -16.14 3.62 15.23
C ASP A 42 -16.59 4.73 14.26
N ARG A 43 -15.66 5.26 13.46
CA ARG A 43 -15.92 6.25 12.40
C ARG A 43 -16.05 5.60 11.02
N HIS A 44 -16.19 4.27 10.97
CA HIS A 44 -16.28 3.44 9.78
C HIS A 44 -15.04 3.45 8.88
N ARG A 45 -13.88 3.82 9.43
CA ARG A 45 -12.64 3.88 8.66
C ARG A 45 -11.85 2.59 8.78
N ILE A 46 -11.20 2.20 7.69
CA ILE A 46 -10.34 1.03 7.61
C ILE A 46 -8.86 1.44 7.60
N PRO A 47 -7.97 0.68 8.25
CA PRO A 47 -6.53 0.92 8.15
C PRO A 47 -6.03 0.60 6.74
N LEU A 48 -5.23 1.50 6.18
CA LEU A 48 -4.57 1.35 4.90
C LEU A 48 -3.06 1.54 5.07
N GLN A 49 -2.29 0.68 4.40
CA GLN A 49 -0.84 0.76 4.38
C GLN A 49 -0.38 1.19 3.01
N GLN A 50 0.47 2.21 2.98
CA GLN A 50 1.20 2.60 1.78
C GLN A 50 2.46 1.76 1.69
N ASN A 51 2.61 1.09 0.55
CA ASN A 51 3.76 0.24 0.29
C ASN A 51 4.46 0.71 -0.97
N CYS A 52 5.78 0.67 -0.94
CA CYS A 52 6.61 0.79 -2.12
C CYS A 52 7.32 -0.55 -2.35
N LEU A 53 7.66 -0.85 -3.59
CA LEU A 53 8.53 -1.97 -3.92
C LEU A 53 9.86 -1.43 -4.41
N LEU A 54 10.93 -1.75 -3.68
CA LEU A 54 12.29 -1.52 -4.14
C LEU A 54 12.73 -2.76 -4.92
N LEU A 55 13.06 -2.58 -6.18
CA LEU A 55 13.59 -3.62 -7.06
C LEU A 55 15.08 -3.41 -7.28
N GLU A 56 15.86 -4.47 -7.15
CA GLU A 56 17.32 -4.43 -7.32
C GLU A 56 17.78 -5.51 -8.31
N ARG A 57 18.63 -5.12 -9.26
CA ARG A 57 19.27 -6.00 -10.24
C ARG A 57 20.56 -5.39 -10.78
N GLU A 58 21.68 -6.09 -10.64
CA GLU A 58 22.97 -5.69 -11.25
C GLU A 58 23.34 -4.21 -11.03
N GLY A 59 23.17 -3.71 -9.79
CA GLY A 59 23.43 -2.31 -9.44
C GLY A 59 22.36 -1.31 -9.88
N SER A 60 21.34 -1.75 -10.62
CA SER A 60 20.15 -0.96 -10.93
C SER A 60 19.16 -1.02 -9.77
N LEU A 61 18.66 0.15 -9.38
CA LEU A 61 17.61 0.32 -8.38
C LEU A 61 16.38 0.96 -9.02
N VAL A 62 15.21 0.36 -8.79
CA VAL A 62 13.92 0.92 -9.23
C VAL A 62 12.98 0.93 -8.04
N LEU A 63 12.37 2.09 -7.78
CA LEU A 63 11.33 2.22 -6.77
C LEU A 63 9.96 2.33 -7.45
N ILE A 64 9.04 1.42 -7.11
CA ILE A 64 7.64 1.48 -7.52
C ILE A 64 6.85 2.13 -6.38
N GLU A 65 6.12 3.19 -6.71
CA GLU A 65 5.45 4.11 -5.76
C GLU A 65 6.40 4.85 -4.82
N ALA A 66 5.94 5.96 -4.23
CA ALA A 66 6.74 6.74 -3.27
C ALA A 66 5.96 7.17 -2.02
N GLY A 67 4.81 6.53 -1.75
CA GLY A 67 3.90 6.96 -0.70
C GLY A 67 3.36 8.38 -0.94
N ILE A 68 2.72 8.95 0.07
CA ILE A 68 2.20 10.34 0.00
C ILE A 68 3.10 11.35 0.71
N GLY A 69 4.11 10.90 1.45
CA GLY A 69 4.96 11.77 2.26
C GLY A 69 4.14 12.48 3.34
N ASP A 70 4.30 13.80 3.42
CA ASP A 70 3.69 14.71 4.39
C ASP A 70 2.40 15.39 3.87
N LYS A 71 1.86 14.94 2.74
CA LYS A 71 0.70 15.56 2.09
C LYS A 71 -0.63 15.33 2.82
N LEU A 72 -0.66 14.41 3.79
CA LEU A 72 -1.85 14.17 4.61
C LEU A 72 -1.84 15.13 5.81
N SER A 73 -2.85 15.99 5.92
CA SER A 73 -3.03 16.86 7.08
C SER A 73 -3.64 16.10 8.26
N ASP A 74 -3.45 16.59 9.49
CA ASP A 74 -4.07 16.05 10.72
C ASP A 74 -5.61 15.91 10.68
N LYS A 75 -6.27 16.59 9.74
CA LYS A 75 -7.73 16.58 9.55
C LYS A 75 -8.24 15.43 8.67
N LEU A 76 -7.35 14.73 7.97
CA LEU A 76 -7.63 13.57 7.12
C LEU A 76 -7.18 12.29 7.84
#